data_AF-A0A945Z1V1-F1
#
_entry.id   AF-A0A945Z1V1-F1
#
_cell.length_a   1.000
_cell.length_b   1.000
_cell.length_c   1.000
_cell.angle_alpha   90.00
_cell.angle_beta   90.00
_cell.angle_gamma   90.00
#
_symmetry.space_group_name_H-M   'P 1'
#
loop_
_entity.id
_entity.type
_entity.pdbx_description
1 polymer ?
#
loop_
_entity_poly.entity_id
_entity_poly.type
_entity_poly.pdbx_seq_one_letter_code
_entity_poly.pdbx_strand_id
1 'polypeptide(L)' 'MLVYRNRVEVLLEKDTVWLSLNQMADLFERDKSAISRHLRNIFNGKELIRNSVVA' A
#
# COMPACT_ATOMS: atom_id res chain seq x y z
N MET A 1 -16.47 -0.34 8.60
CA MET A 1 -15.87 -0.38 9.95
C MET A 1 -14.40 -0.01 9.80
N LEU A 2 -14.01 1.18 10.27
CA LEU A 2 -12.62 1.64 10.22
C LEU A 2 -11.92 1.22 11.52
N VAL A 3 -10.84 0.45 11.42
CA VAL A 3 -9.98 0.12 12.56
C VAL A 3 -8.53 0.19 12.09
N TYR A 4 -7.71 1.04 12.74
CA TYR A 4 -6.41 0.67 13.32
C TYR A 4 -5.80 1.87 14.08
N ARG A 5 -4.91 1.53 15.02
CA ARG A 5 -4.41 2.26 16.20
C ARG A 5 -3.72 3.63 15.96
N ASN A 6 -3.78 4.22 14.77
CA ASN A 6 -3.17 5.51 14.47
C ASN A 6 -3.88 6.26 13.32
N ARG A 7 -5.18 6.56 13.45
CA ARG A 7 -6.01 7.42 12.55
C ARG A 7 -5.69 7.33 11.04
N VAL A 8 -5.45 6.13 10.52
CA VAL A 8 -5.35 5.94 9.07
C VAL A 8 -6.77 5.67 8.56
N GLU A 9 -7.36 6.62 7.86
CA GLU A 9 -8.65 6.42 7.18
C GLU A 9 -8.42 5.64 5.89
N VAL A 10 -8.92 4.41 5.84
CA VAL A 10 -8.68 3.47 4.73
C VAL A 10 -10.02 2.90 4.27
N LEU A 11 -10.22 2.84 2.95
CA LEU A 11 -11.39 2.16 2.42
C LEU A 11 -11.12 0.65 2.49
N LEU A 12 -11.94 -0.05 3.26
CA LEU A 12 -12.01 -1.51 3.30
C LEU A 12 -13.19 -1.94 2.44
N GLU A 13 -12.91 -2.59 1.31
CA GLU A 13 -13.93 -3.15 0.44
C GLU A 13 -13.68 -4.63 0.20
N LYS A 14 -14.63 -5.47 0.63
CA LYS A 14 -14.59 -6.94 0.58
C LYS A 14 -13.40 -7.51 1.37
N ASP A 15 -12.20 -7.46 0.81
CA ASP A 15 -10.92 -7.85 1.44
C ASP A 15 -9.74 -6.95 0.97
N THR A 16 -10.03 -5.90 0.20
CA THR A 16 -9.04 -4.97 -0.34
C THR A 16 -8.95 -3.75 0.56
N VAL A 17 -7.72 -3.40 0.93
CA VAL A 17 -7.42 -2.16 1.64
C VAL A 17 -6.81 -1.15 0.67
N TRP A 18 -7.44 0.00 0.55
CA TRP A 18 -6.91 1.11 -0.24
C TRP A 18 -6.09 2.04 0.64
N LEU A 19 -4.78 2.07 0.39
CA LEU A 19 -3.81 2.89 1.11
C LEU A 19 -3.05 3.79 0.15
N SER A 20 -2.87 5.05 0.52
CA SER A 20 -1.84 5.88 -0.10
C SER A 20 -0.43 5.44 0.34
N LEU A 21 0.59 5.85 -0.41
CA LEU A 21 2.00 5.58 -0.09
C LEU A 21 2.41 6.07 1.31
N ASN A 22 1.87 7.21 1.76
CA ASN A 22 2.16 7.73 3.10
C ASN A 22 1.51 6.86 4.18
N GLN A 23 0.27 6.42 3.96
CA GLN A 23 -0.43 5.54 4.90
C GLN A 23 0.22 4.15 4.98
N MET A 24 0.77 3.63 3.89
CA MET A 24 1.59 2.42 3.93
C MET A 24 2.88 2.63 4.72
N ALA A 25 3.55 3.78 4.53
CA ALA A 25 4.75 4.13 5.29
C ALA A 25 4.47 4.15 6.80
N ASP A 26 3.36 4.78 7.20
CA ASP A 26 2.91 4.83 8.60
C ASP A 26 2.50 3.45 9.14
N LEU A 27 1.79 2.64 8.33
CA LEU A 27 1.32 1.31 8.73
C LEU A 27 2.47 0.31 8.93
N PHE A 28 3.48 0.35 8.06
CA PHE A 28 4.61 -0.56 8.12
C PHE A 28 5.79 0.01 8.94
N GLU A 29 5.65 1.21 9.49
CA GLU A 29 6.71 1.95 10.20
C GLU A 29 7.99 2.02 9.34
N ARG A 30 7.83 2.34 8.06
CA ARG A 30 8.92 2.43 7.07
C ARG A 30 8.95 3.79 6.40
N ASP A 31 10.10 4.17 5.88
CA ASP A 31 10.21 5.36 5.03
C ASP A 31 9.42 5.20 3.72
N LYS A 32 8.83 6.30 3.25
CA LYS A 32 8.15 6.39 1.95
C LYS A 32 9.05 5.94 0.79
N SER A 33 10.35 6.23 0.88
CA SER A 33 11.34 5.83 -0.13
C SER A 33 11.53 4.31 -0.18
N ALA A 34 11.49 3.63 0.96
CA ALA A 34 11.55 2.18 1.05
C ALA A 34 10.30 1.55 0.45
N ILE A 35 9.10 2.03 0.82
CA ILE A 35 7.82 1.55 0.25
C ILE A 35 7.80 1.73 -1.28
N SER A 36 8.19 2.90 -1.78
CA SER A 36 8.26 3.16 -3.22
C SER A 36 9.26 2.24 -3.94
N ARG A 37 10.43 1.98 -3.33
CA ARG A 37 11.41 1.03 -3.87
C ARG A 37 10.86 -0.40 -3.92
N HIS A 38 10.18 -0.85 -2.87
CA HIS A 38 9.56 -2.17 -2.82
C HIS A 38 8.48 -2.34 -3.90
N LEU A 39 7.57 -1.37 -4.04
CA LEU A 39 6.55 -1.40 -5.10
C LEU A 39 7.18 -1.48 -6.49
N ARG A 40 8.20 -0.65 -6.76
CA ARG A 40 8.93 -0.70 -8.04
C ARG A 40 9.60 -2.06 -8.27
N ASN A 41 10.20 -2.64 -7.23
CA ASN A 41 10.85 -3.94 -7.32
C ASN A 41 9.84 -5.06 -7.59
N ILE A 42 8.65 -5.03 -6.98
CA ILE A 42 7.57 -5.99 -7.20
C ILE A 42 7.13 -5.99 -8.68
N PHE A 43 6.99 -4.81 -9.31
CA PHE A 43 6.70 -4.73 -10.75
C PHE A 43 7.87 -5.22 -11.62
N ASN A 44 9.11 -4.93 -11.22
CA ASN A 44 10.30 -5.35 -11.97
C ASN A 44 10.55 -6.87 -11.86
N GLY A 45 10.24 -7.45 -10.70
CA GLY A 45 10.32 -8.88 -10.42
C GLY A 45 9.17 -9.69 -11.03
N LYS A 46 8.20 -9.02 -11.68
CA LYS A 46 6.97 -9.62 -12.24
C LYS A 46 6.11 -10.34 -11.18
N GLU A 47 6.31 -10.03 -9.90
CA GLU A 47 5.47 -10.52 -8.80
C GLU A 47 4.07 -9.89 -8.85
N LEU A 48 3.95 -8.70 -9.47
CA LEU A 48 2.68 -8.03 -9.71
C LEU A 48 2.56 -7.58 -11.17
N ILE A 49 1.42 -7.90 -11.78
CA ILE A 49 1.10 -7.50 -13.15
C ILE A 49 0.60 -6.05 -13.11
N ARG A 50 1.20 -5.16 -13.90
CA ARG A 50 0.82 -3.73 -13.94
C ARG A 50 -0.67 -3.49 -14.23
N ASN A 51 -1.33 -4.40 -14.96
CA ASN A 51 -2.76 -4.31 -15.26
C ASN A 51 -3.66 -4.71 -14.07
N SER A 52 -3.08 -5.23 -12.98
CA SER A 52 -3.80 -5.59 -11.75
C SER A 52 -3.85 -4.45 -10.74
N VAL A 53 -3.24 -3.30 -11.05
CA VAL A 53 -3.26 -2.11 -10.20
C VAL A 53 -3.91 -0.94 -10.95
N VAL A 54 -4.66 -0.12 -10.23
CA VAL A 54 -5.26 1.11 -10.77
C VAL A 54 -4.19 2.22 -10.71
N ALA A 55 -4.05 3.00 -11.79
CA ALA A 55 -3.04 4.05 -11.96
C ALA A 55 -3.31 5.29 -11.11
#